data_AF-A0A962EQZ7-F1
#
_entry.id   AF-A0A962EQZ7-F1
#
_cell.length_a   1.000
_cell.length_b   1.000
_cell.length_c   1.000
_cell.angle_alpha   90.00
_cell.angle_beta   90.00
_cell.angle_gamma   90.00
#
_symmetry.space_group_name_H-M   'P 1'
#
loop_
_entity.id
_entity.type
_entity.pdbx_description
1 polymer ?
#
loop_
_entity_poly.entity_id
_entity_poly.type
_entity_poly.pdbx_seq_one_letter_code
_entity_poly.pdbx_strand_id
1 'polypeptide(L)'
;EVQILECKTAGPWGSQRWAEGVPEDIQCQVQHQLAVTGKQAADVCVLLGGQQLKVFRVLRDELLIARLVKLERQFWRFVETDIPPPVDGSASCAEALSCLFPKDNGTAVDFSEDRSLCRTFQALRGVRDEMKPLQTAEAKLRQTLQQAMGEHSEAVFPEGRISWKRSQDSTRIDSKRLQAEEPLLAERFQVSVPGSRRFVLKD
;
A
#
# COMPACT_ATOMS: atom_id res chain seq x y z
N GLU A 1 -26.43 -18.04 20.31
CA GLU A 1 -26.20 -16.92 21.24
C GLU A 1 -25.02 -16.08 20.76
N VAL A 2 -25.03 -14.76 20.99
CA VAL A 2 -23.91 -13.86 20.64
C VAL A 2 -22.86 -13.97 21.75
N GLN A 3 -21.62 -14.34 21.41
CA GLN A 3 -20.58 -14.56 22.42
C GLN A 3 -19.55 -13.42 22.49
N ILE A 4 -19.37 -12.68 21.38
CA ILE A 4 -18.56 -11.47 21.26
C ILE A 4 -19.29 -10.50 20.31
N LEU A 5 -19.23 -9.20 20.59
CA LEU A 5 -19.74 -8.14 19.72
C LEU A 5 -18.60 -7.18 19.37
N GLU A 6 -18.28 -7.05 18.08
CA GLU A 6 -17.32 -6.08 17.55
C GLU A 6 -18.07 -4.98 16.80
N CYS A 7 -18.00 -3.74 17.30
CA CYS A 7 -18.72 -2.60 16.73
C CYS A 7 -17.79 -1.70 15.90
N LYS A 8 -18.18 -1.42 14.66
CA LYS A 8 -17.44 -0.55 13.72
C LYS A 8 -18.34 0.55 13.15
N THR A 9 -17.72 1.65 12.74
CA THR A 9 -18.36 2.66 11.90
C THR A 9 -17.54 2.83 10.63
N ALA A 10 -18.20 3.02 9.49
CA ALA A 10 -17.53 3.30 8.23
C ALA A 10 -18.19 4.48 7.54
N GLY A 11 -17.38 5.45 7.12
CA GLY A 11 -17.86 6.59 6.33
C GLY A 11 -18.39 6.16 4.96
N PRO A 12 -19.01 7.08 4.19
CA PRO A 12 -19.59 6.79 2.87
C PRO A 12 -18.61 6.11 1.92
N TRP A 13 -17.36 6.57 1.90
CA TRP A 13 -16.27 6.01 1.08
C TRP A 13 -15.77 4.65 1.54
N GLY A 14 -15.94 4.32 2.83
CA GLY A 14 -15.54 3.03 3.40
C GLY A 14 -16.58 1.92 3.19
N SER A 15 -17.81 2.28 2.82
CA SER A 15 -18.92 1.33 2.66
C SER A 15 -18.66 0.26 1.59
N GLN A 16 -17.92 0.60 0.53
CA GLN A 16 -17.57 -0.32 -0.55
C GLN A 16 -16.73 -1.51 -0.06
N ARG A 17 -15.89 -1.33 0.97
CA ARG A 17 -15.10 -2.43 1.57
C ARG A 17 -15.97 -3.51 2.21
N TRP A 18 -17.23 -3.19 2.51
CA TRP A 18 -18.18 -4.09 3.15
C TRP A 18 -19.19 -4.70 2.17
N ALA A 19 -18.99 -4.51 0.86
CA ALA A 19 -19.88 -5.04 -0.16
C ALA A 19 -19.91 -6.57 -0.18
N GLU A 20 -18.75 -7.20 0.03
CA GLU A 20 -18.57 -8.66 -0.01
C GLU A 20 -18.52 -9.31 1.38
N GLY A 21 -18.71 -8.54 2.45
CA GLY A 21 -18.69 -9.04 3.82
C GLY A 21 -17.78 -8.24 4.75
N VAL A 22 -17.26 -8.89 5.78
CA VAL A 22 -16.32 -8.28 6.73
C VAL A 22 -14.94 -8.14 6.06
N PRO A 23 -14.32 -6.96 6.04
CA PRO A 23 -12.95 -6.77 5.54
C PRO A 23 -11.93 -7.70 6.21
N GLU A 24 -10.93 -8.17 5.46
CA GLU A 24 -9.97 -9.19 5.92
C GLU A 24 -9.20 -8.80 7.19
N ASP A 25 -8.82 -7.53 7.32
CA ASP A 25 -8.17 -6.96 8.50
C ASP A 25 -9.05 -7.11 9.76
N ILE A 26 -10.35 -6.88 9.60
CA ILE A 26 -11.34 -7.02 10.68
C ILE A 26 -11.62 -8.52 10.94
N GLN A 27 -11.65 -9.36 9.91
CA GLN A 27 -11.75 -10.80 10.10
C GLN A 27 -10.59 -11.33 10.94
N CYS A 28 -9.35 -10.94 10.64
CA CYS A 28 -8.17 -11.32 11.42
C CYS A 28 -8.29 -10.86 12.89
N GLN A 29 -8.70 -9.61 13.11
CA GLN A 29 -8.95 -9.07 14.45
C GLN A 29 -9.95 -9.92 15.24
N VAL A 30 -11.07 -10.28 14.61
CA VAL A 30 -12.15 -11.03 15.26
C VAL A 30 -11.75 -12.49 15.51
N GLN A 31 -11.04 -13.13 14.58
CA GLN A 31 -10.50 -14.48 14.81
C GLN A 31 -9.50 -14.49 15.98
N HIS A 32 -8.66 -13.46 16.11
CA HIS A 32 -7.77 -13.31 17.27
C HIS A 32 -8.57 -13.16 18.58
N GLN A 33 -9.63 -12.33 18.61
CA GLN A 33 -10.51 -12.21 19.79
C GLN A 33 -11.15 -13.56 20.16
N LEU A 34 -11.60 -14.33 19.17
CA LEU A 34 -12.13 -15.69 19.39
C LEU A 34 -11.05 -16.63 19.94
N ALA A 35 -9.82 -16.54 19.43
CA ALA A 35 -8.67 -17.30 19.92
C ALA A 35 -8.38 -17.03 21.41
N VAL A 36 -8.29 -15.76 21.80
CA VAL A 36 -7.97 -15.34 23.17
C VAL A 36 -9.07 -15.70 24.17
N THR A 37 -10.34 -15.55 23.77
CA THR A 37 -11.49 -15.72 24.68
C THR A 37 -12.04 -17.15 24.73
N GLY A 38 -11.63 -18.02 23.79
CA GLY A 38 -12.16 -19.38 23.65
C GLY A 38 -13.61 -19.46 23.12
N LYS A 39 -14.19 -18.34 22.67
CA LYS A 39 -15.55 -18.32 22.10
C LYS A 39 -15.55 -18.88 20.66
N GLN A 40 -16.74 -19.30 20.22
CA GLN A 40 -16.96 -19.98 18.94
C GLN A 40 -17.51 -19.05 17.86
N ALA A 41 -18.06 -17.89 18.23
CA ALA A 41 -18.57 -16.93 17.27
C ALA A 41 -18.60 -15.49 17.79
N ALA A 42 -18.43 -14.54 16.89
CA ALA A 42 -18.57 -13.11 17.13
C ALA A 42 -19.56 -12.50 16.12
N ASP A 43 -20.31 -11.48 16.55
CA ASP A 43 -21.08 -10.64 15.64
C ASP A 43 -20.33 -9.34 15.40
N VAL A 44 -20.05 -9.04 14.12
CA VAL A 44 -19.46 -7.78 13.67
C VAL A 44 -20.58 -6.86 13.22
N CYS A 45 -20.83 -5.82 14.01
CA CYS A 45 -21.86 -4.83 13.77
C CYS A 45 -21.21 -3.56 13.18
N VAL A 46 -21.61 -3.17 11.97
CA VAL A 46 -21.08 -1.97 11.32
C VAL A 46 -22.19 -0.98 10.96
N LEU A 47 -22.00 0.28 11.34
CA LEU A 47 -22.83 1.40 10.89
C LEU A 47 -22.17 2.08 9.68
N LEU A 48 -22.75 1.86 8.50
CA LEU A 48 -22.29 2.39 7.21
C LEU A 48 -22.95 3.75 6.93
N GLY A 49 -22.12 4.76 6.69
CA GLY A 49 -22.57 6.12 6.37
C GLY A 49 -23.45 6.76 7.44
N GLY A 50 -23.41 6.26 8.68
CA GLY A 50 -24.26 6.73 9.78
C GLY A 50 -25.74 6.33 9.67
N GLN A 51 -26.14 5.56 8.66
CA GLN A 51 -27.55 5.33 8.33
C GLN A 51 -27.90 3.85 8.20
N GLN A 52 -26.97 3.02 7.74
CA GLN A 52 -27.24 1.61 7.47
C GLN A 52 -26.49 0.72 8.45
N LEU A 53 -27.21 0.01 9.30
CA LEU A 53 -26.64 -1.02 10.17
C LEU A 53 -26.55 -2.35 9.42
N LYS A 54 -25.38 -2.98 9.43
CA LYS A 54 -25.20 -4.37 8.99
C LYS A 54 -24.56 -5.18 10.10
N VAL A 55 -24.99 -6.44 10.24
CA VAL A 55 -24.42 -7.38 11.21
C VAL A 55 -23.96 -8.61 10.47
N PHE A 56 -22.71 -9.01 10.70
CA PHE A 56 -22.09 -10.19 10.13
C PHE A 56 -21.70 -11.15 11.25
N ARG A 57 -22.13 -12.40 11.16
CA ARG A 57 -21.68 -13.45 12.07
C ARG A 57 -20.36 -14.02 11.55
N VAL A 58 -19.31 -13.94 12.36
CA VAL A 58 -18.02 -14.58 12.12
C VAL A 58 -17.92 -15.81 13.02
N LEU A 59 -17.71 -16.98 12.42
CA LEU A 59 -17.47 -18.22 13.14
C LEU A 59 -15.97 -18.41 13.35
N ARG A 60 -15.62 -19.07 14.45
CA ARG A 60 -14.25 -19.46 14.76
C ARG A 60 -13.70 -20.35 13.64
N ASP A 61 -12.56 -19.95 13.08
CA ASP A 61 -11.80 -20.73 12.10
C ASP A 61 -10.46 -21.12 12.72
N GLU A 62 -10.35 -22.38 13.14
CA GLU A 62 -9.14 -22.90 13.77
C GLU A 62 -7.92 -22.90 12.85
N LEU A 63 -8.11 -23.06 11.53
CA LEU A 63 -7.00 -23.05 10.57
C LEU A 63 -6.45 -21.63 10.43
N LEU A 64 -7.33 -20.63 10.33
CA LEU A 64 -6.94 -19.23 10.28
C LEU A 64 -6.30 -18.79 11.61
N ILE A 65 -6.90 -19.14 12.74
CA ILE A 65 -6.35 -18.85 14.09
C ILE A 65 -4.95 -19.45 14.25
N ALA A 66 -4.74 -20.72 13.85
CA ALA A 66 -3.43 -21.35 13.95
C ALA A 66 -2.37 -20.60 13.11
N ARG A 67 -2.73 -20.08 11.94
CA ARG A 67 -1.85 -19.26 11.11
C ARG A 67 -1.56 -17.90 11.76
N LEU A 68 -2.59 -17.22 12.28
CA LEU A 68 -2.45 -15.93 12.98
C LEU A 68 -1.52 -16.06 14.18
N VAL A 69 -1.76 -17.01 15.09
CA VAL A 69 -0.95 -17.23 16.28
C VAL A 69 0.52 -17.54 15.95
N LYS A 70 0.78 -18.25 14.84
CA LYS A 70 2.15 -18.50 14.38
C LYS A 70 2.85 -17.20 13.95
N LEU A 71 2.17 -16.35 13.18
CA LEU A 71 2.70 -15.06 12.73
C LEU A 71 2.88 -14.09 13.90
N GLU A 72 1.90 -14.01 14.80
CA GLU A 72 1.94 -13.19 16.01
C GLU A 72 3.10 -13.59 16.91
N ARG A 73 3.36 -14.89 17.11
CA ARG A 73 4.51 -15.37 17.89
C ARG A 73 5.84 -15.01 17.24
N GLN A 74 5.92 -15.10 15.91
CA GLN A 74 7.12 -14.69 15.18
C GLN A 74 7.36 -13.18 15.32
N PHE A 75 6.31 -12.36 15.17
CA PHE A 75 6.36 -10.93 15.40
C PHE A 75 6.79 -10.60 16.84
N TRP A 76 6.16 -11.24 17.83
CA TRP A 76 6.46 -11.01 19.24
C TRP A 76 7.91 -11.35 19.59
N ARG A 77 8.49 -12.39 18.97
CA ARG A 77 9.92 -12.69 19.14
C ARG A 77 10.82 -11.54 18.67
N PHE A 78 10.51 -10.88 17.56
CA PHE A 78 11.28 -9.71 17.10
C PHE A 78 11.19 -8.57 18.12
N VAL A 79 10.00 -8.37 18.72
CA VAL A 79 9.80 -7.38 19.79
C VAL A 79 10.61 -7.74 21.04
N GLU A 80 10.53 -8.98 21.53
CA GLU A 80 11.24 -9.43 22.74
C GLU A 80 12.76 -9.41 22.60
N THR A 81 13.27 -9.68 21.40
CA THR A 81 14.72 -9.73 21.13
C THR A 81 15.30 -8.39 20.70
N ASP A 82 14.46 -7.39 20.45
CA ASP A 82 14.85 -6.11 19.85
C ASP A 82 15.64 -6.30 18.52
N ILE A 83 15.26 -7.33 17.75
CA ILE A 83 15.84 -7.63 16.44
C ILE A 83 14.81 -7.24 15.38
N PRO A 84 15.11 -6.29 14.48
CA PRO A 84 14.22 -5.95 13.38
C PRO A 84 13.88 -7.16 12.51
N PRO A 85 12.64 -7.28 12.01
CA PRO A 85 12.32 -8.32 11.02
C PRO A 85 13.16 -8.13 9.74
N PRO A 86 13.42 -9.22 9.00
CA PRO A 86 14.16 -9.15 7.74
C PRO A 86 13.38 -8.33 6.70
N VAL A 87 14.10 -7.71 5.76
CA VAL A 87 13.50 -7.04 4.61
C VAL A 87 12.76 -8.04 3.73
N ASP A 88 11.56 -7.69 3.29
CA ASP A 88 10.64 -8.59 2.57
C ASP A 88 10.15 -8.04 1.22
N GLY A 89 10.54 -6.81 0.86
CA GLY A 89 10.11 -6.13 -0.36
C GLY A 89 8.70 -5.53 -0.29
N SER A 90 8.05 -5.55 0.88
CA SER A 90 6.73 -4.95 1.08
C SER A 90 6.78 -3.42 1.16
N ALA A 91 5.64 -2.78 0.89
CA ALA A 91 5.49 -1.33 1.08
C ALA A 91 5.71 -0.91 2.55
N SER A 92 5.30 -1.75 3.51
CA SER A 92 5.51 -1.50 4.95
C SER A 92 7.00 -1.53 5.31
N CYS A 93 7.77 -2.47 4.75
CA CYS A 93 9.22 -2.48 4.94
C CYS A 93 9.89 -1.21 4.36
N ALA A 94 9.43 -0.74 3.20
CA ALA A 94 9.95 0.50 2.60
C ALA A 94 9.63 1.75 3.44
N GLU A 95 8.42 1.82 4.02
CA GLU A 95 8.04 2.89 4.94
C GLU A 95 8.86 2.84 6.23
N ALA A 96 9.03 1.66 6.83
CA ALA A 96 9.86 1.46 8.01
C ALA A 96 11.31 1.91 7.78
N LEU A 97 11.93 1.53 6.65
CA LEU A 97 13.29 1.98 6.29
C LEU A 97 13.36 3.51 6.11
N SER A 98 12.31 4.13 5.57
CA SER A 98 12.24 5.58 5.40
C SER A 98 12.14 6.30 6.75
N CYS A 99 11.39 5.74 7.70
CA CYS A 99 11.29 6.25 9.07
C CYS A 99 12.58 6.04 9.88
N LEU A 100 13.25 4.89 9.72
CA LEU A 100 14.51 4.58 10.40
C LEU A 100 15.67 5.44 9.91
N PHE A 101 15.72 5.72 8.60
CA PHE A 101 16.82 6.44 7.98
C PHE A 101 16.33 7.67 7.20
N PRO A 102 15.73 8.68 7.86
CA PRO A 102 15.04 9.79 7.18
C PRO A 102 16.00 10.79 6.52
N LYS A 103 17.27 10.84 6.95
CA LYS A 103 18.31 11.74 6.42
C LYS A 103 19.53 10.94 6.01
N ASP A 104 20.25 11.42 5.00
CA ASP A 104 21.61 10.98 4.74
C ASP A 104 22.60 11.84 5.54
N ASN A 105 23.86 11.39 5.60
CA ASN A 105 24.95 12.10 6.25
C ASN A 105 25.98 12.65 5.24
N GLY A 106 25.66 12.65 3.94
CA GLY A 106 26.56 13.10 2.86
C GLY A 106 27.78 12.22 2.58
N THR A 107 27.97 11.10 3.29
CA THR A 107 29.13 10.22 3.11
C THR A 107 28.81 8.97 2.30
N ALA A 108 29.81 8.43 1.62
CA ALA A 108 29.71 7.13 0.96
C ALA A 108 30.16 6.02 1.92
N VAL A 109 29.43 4.90 1.88
CA VAL A 109 29.85 3.65 2.53
C VAL A 109 30.42 2.74 1.45
N ASP A 110 31.59 2.15 1.70
CA ASP A 110 32.22 1.20 0.78
C ASP A 110 31.81 -0.23 1.13
N PHE A 111 31.09 -0.88 0.22
CA PHE A 111 30.67 -2.28 0.34
C PHE A 111 31.48 -3.22 -0.57
N SER A 112 32.59 -2.76 -1.15
CA SER A 112 33.36 -3.53 -2.15
C SER A 112 33.89 -4.86 -1.64
N GLU A 113 34.11 -4.99 -0.33
CA GLU A 113 34.58 -6.23 0.32
C GLU A 113 33.43 -7.11 0.85
N ASP A 114 32.20 -6.59 0.91
CA ASP A 114 31.04 -7.35 1.34
C ASP A 114 30.49 -8.19 0.19
N ARG A 115 30.95 -9.44 0.10
CA ARG A 115 30.52 -10.41 -0.92
C ARG A 115 29.01 -10.65 -0.94
N SER A 116 28.30 -10.47 0.17
CA SER A 116 26.86 -10.64 0.22
C SER A 116 26.17 -9.45 -0.44
N LEU A 117 26.51 -8.24 -0.01
CA LEU A 117 25.93 -7.01 -0.56
C LEU A 117 26.32 -6.78 -2.03
N CYS A 118 27.55 -7.14 -2.44
CA CYS A 118 27.93 -7.12 -3.85
C CYS A 118 27.04 -8.03 -4.71
N ARG A 119 26.71 -9.24 -4.23
CA ARG A 119 25.79 -10.16 -4.93
C ARG A 119 24.39 -9.60 -5.00
N THR A 120 23.89 -9.02 -3.91
CA THR A 120 22.59 -8.33 -3.88
C THR A 120 22.53 -7.17 -4.88
N PHE A 121 23.59 -6.36 -4.95
CA PHE A 121 23.70 -5.25 -5.91
C PHE A 121 23.69 -5.75 -7.36
N GLN A 122 24.45 -6.80 -7.67
CA GLN A 122 24.47 -7.42 -9.00
C GLN A 122 23.09 -7.98 -9.38
N ALA A 123 22.43 -8.68 -8.46
CA ALA A 123 21.07 -9.20 -8.68
C ALA A 123 20.07 -8.07 -8.94
N LEU A 124 20.14 -6.98 -8.17
CA LEU A 124 19.29 -5.80 -8.38
C LEU A 124 19.49 -5.17 -9.77
N ARG A 125 20.75 -5.08 -10.23
CA ARG A 125 21.05 -4.61 -11.59
C ARG A 125 20.45 -5.54 -12.64
N GLY A 126 20.67 -6.85 -12.50
CA GLY A 126 20.12 -7.85 -13.42
C GLY A 126 18.60 -7.76 -13.55
N VAL A 127 17.88 -7.71 -12.44
CA VAL A 127 16.41 -7.56 -12.43
C VAL A 127 15.98 -6.27 -13.13
N ARG A 128 16.67 -5.14 -12.90
CA ARG A 128 16.36 -3.89 -13.61
C ARG A 128 16.60 -3.99 -15.12
N ASP A 129 17.66 -4.65 -15.52
CA ASP A 129 17.98 -4.82 -16.94
C ASP A 129 16.98 -5.75 -17.63
N GLU A 130 16.46 -6.77 -16.94
CA GLU A 130 15.37 -7.62 -17.42
C GLU A 130 14.01 -6.88 -17.48
N MET A 131 13.76 -5.93 -16.56
CA MET A 131 12.53 -5.13 -16.57
C MET A 131 12.46 -4.15 -17.75
N LYS A 132 13.59 -3.59 -18.19
CA LYS A 132 13.64 -2.61 -19.30
C LYS A 132 12.96 -3.11 -20.60
N PRO A 133 13.27 -4.30 -21.15
CA PRO A 133 12.60 -4.81 -22.34
C PRO A 133 11.12 -5.13 -22.09
N LEU A 134 10.75 -5.64 -20.91
CA LEU A 134 9.36 -5.92 -20.56
C LEU A 134 8.52 -4.63 -20.48
N GLN A 135 9.06 -3.57 -19.89
CA GLN A 135 8.43 -2.25 -19.86
C GLN A 135 8.27 -1.66 -21.27
N THR A 136 9.27 -1.85 -22.12
CA THR A 136 9.20 -1.43 -23.53
C THR A 136 8.12 -2.21 -24.30
N ALA A 137 8.04 -3.52 -24.07
CA ALA A 137 7.04 -4.38 -24.68
C ALA A 137 5.62 -4.04 -24.21
N GLU A 138 5.41 -3.84 -22.90
CA GLU A 138 4.14 -3.38 -22.33
C GLU A 138 3.72 -2.05 -22.95
N ALA A 139 4.63 -1.07 -23.01
CA ALA A 139 4.34 0.24 -23.58
C ALA A 139 3.91 0.14 -25.05
N LYS A 140 4.58 -0.71 -25.84
CA LYS A 140 4.22 -0.96 -27.24
C LYS A 140 2.82 -1.57 -27.38
N LEU A 141 2.50 -2.57 -26.55
CA LEU A 141 1.17 -3.20 -26.54
C LEU A 141 0.08 -2.20 -26.16
N ARG A 142 0.31 -1.44 -25.08
CA ARG A 142 -0.60 -0.37 -24.65
C ARG A 142 -0.84 0.68 -25.73
N GLN A 143 0.22 1.15 -26.38
CA GLN A 143 0.12 2.13 -27.48
C GLN A 143 -0.62 1.56 -28.69
N THR A 144 -0.43 0.27 -29.00
CA THR A 144 -1.17 -0.40 -30.08
C THR A 144 -2.68 -0.41 -29.80
N LEU A 145 -3.06 -0.72 -28.55
CA LEU A 145 -4.46 -0.67 -28.12
C LEU A 145 -5.01 0.76 -28.15
N GLN A 146 -4.27 1.74 -27.65
CA GLN A 146 -4.66 3.16 -27.70
C GLN A 146 -4.85 3.65 -29.14
N GLN A 147 -3.94 3.28 -30.05
CA GLN A 147 -4.06 3.60 -31.47
C GLN A 147 -5.32 3.00 -32.09
N ALA A 148 -5.68 1.76 -31.74
CA ALA A 148 -6.91 1.12 -32.20
C ALA A 148 -8.18 1.73 -31.56
N MET A 149 -8.10 2.17 -30.29
CA MET A 149 -9.19 2.86 -29.60
C MET A 149 -9.48 4.24 -30.20
N GLY A 150 -8.46 4.97 -30.65
CA GLY A 150 -8.62 6.31 -31.21
C GLY A 150 -9.35 7.25 -30.25
N GLU A 151 -10.52 7.73 -30.64
CA GLU A 151 -11.36 8.65 -29.84
C GLU A 151 -12.30 7.93 -28.87
N HIS A 152 -12.35 6.59 -28.91
CA HIS A 152 -13.25 5.80 -28.07
C HIS A 152 -12.73 5.72 -26.63
N SER A 153 -13.64 5.91 -25.69
CA SER A 153 -13.35 5.94 -24.25
C SER A 153 -13.17 4.56 -23.61
N GLU A 154 -13.66 3.51 -24.26
CA GLU A 154 -13.65 2.13 -23.77
C GLU A 154 -13.51 1.14 -24.92
N ALA A 155 -12.87 -0.01 -24.66
CA ALA A 155 -12.84 -1.16 -25.56
C ALA A 155 -13.12 -2.45 -24.79
N VAL A 156 -13.87 -3.36 -25.41
CA VAL A 156 -14.35 -4.61 -24.80
C VAL A 156 -13.73 -5.80 -25.54
N PHE A 157 -13.27 -6.79 -24.77
CA PHE A 157 -12.69 -8.03 -25.23
C PHE A 157 -13.40 -9.22 -24.55
N PRO A 158 -13.21 -10.46 -25.02
CA PRO A 158 -13.79 -11.64 -24.37
C PRO A 158 -13.38 -11.80 -22.88
N GLU A 159 -12.16 -11.38 -22.54
CA GLU A 159 -11.55 -11.59 -21.21
C GLU A 159 -11.66 -10.36 -20.29
N GLY A 160 -12.20 -9.25 -20.78
CA GLY A 160 -12.27 -8.02 -19.99
C GLY A 160 -12.50 -6.76 -20.81
N ARG A 161 -12.26 -5.60 -20.19
CA ARG A 161 -12.41 -4.29 -20.82
C ARG A 161 -11.28 -3.37 -20.41
N ILE A 162 -10.98 -2.39 -21.26
CA ILE A 162 -10.05 -1.29 -20.95
C ILE A 162 -10.78 0.05 -21.11
N SER A 163 -10.33 1.05 -20.35
CA SER A 163 -10.84 2.42 -20.48
C SER A 163 -9.67 3.39 -20.66
N TRP A 164 -9.84 4.33 -21.58
CA TRP A 164 -8.89 5.40 -21.85
C TRP A 164 -9.67 6.68 -22.11
N LYS A 165 -9.88 7.45 -21.03
CA LYS A 165 -10.72 8.66 -21.02
C LYS A 165 -9.86 9.87 -20.79
N ARG A 166 -10.14 10.95 -21.52
CA ARG A 166 -9.56 12.27 -21.22
C ARG A 166 -10.09 12.74 -19.87
N SER A 167 -9.21 13.06 -18.93
CA SER A 167 -9.60 13.73 -17.68
C SER A 167 -10.18 15.11 -17.97
N GLN A 168 -11.04 15.61 -17.09
CA GLN A 168 -11.53 16.98 -17.17
C GLN A 168 -10.36 17.97 -17.04
N ASP A 169 -10.53 19.15 -17.64
CA ASP A 169 -9.53 20.20 -17.53
C ASP A 169 -9.39 20.62 -16.07
N SER A 170 -8.14 20.57 -15.58
CA SER A 170 -7.81 21.01 -14.23
C SER A 170 -7.11 22.36 -14.31
N THR A 171 -7.55 23.32 -13.52
CA THR A 171 -6.82 24.57 -13.31
C THR A 171 -5.78 24.36 -12.21
N ARG A 172 -4.58 24.93 -12.40
CA ARG A 172 -3.50 24.94 -11.41
C ARG A 172 -2.98 26.35 -11.26
N ILE A 173 -2.52 26.68 -10.07
CA ILE A 173 -1.83 27.94 -9.82
C ILE A 173 -0.45 27.84 -10.45
N ASP A 174 -0.06 28.83 -11.25
CA ASP A 174 1.32 28.98 -11.70
C ASP A 174 2.17 29.47 -10.52
N SER A 175 2.68 28.53 -9.74
CA SER A 175 3.44 28.84 -8.53
C SER A 175 4.71 29.64 -8.81
N LYS A 176 5.33 29.47 -9.99
CA LYS A 176 6.53 30.22 -10.36
C LYS A 176 6.19 31.68 -10.64
N ARG A 177 5.13 31.91 -11.42
CA ARG A 177 4.65 33.26 -11.70
C ARG A 177 4.13 33.95 -10.44
N LEU A 178 3.41 33.23 -9.57
CA LEU A 178 2.96 33.76 -8.28
C LEU A 178 4.14 34.15 -7.38
N GLN A 179 5.20 33.33 -7.32
CA GLN A 179 6.42 33.67 -6.57
C GLN A 179 7.16 34.90 -7.14
N ALA A 180 7.12 35.10 -8.46
CA ALA A 180 7.79 36.22 -9.11
C ALA A 180 7.00 37.54 -9.00
N GLU A 181 5.68 37.50 -9.21
CA GLU A 181 4.82 38.69 -9.25
C GLU A 181 4.30 39.08 -7.85
N GLU A 182 4.02 38.11 -6.97
CA GLU A 182 3.41 38.32 -5.65
C GLU A 182 4.16 37.54 -4.55
N PRO A 183 5.45 37.84 -4.29
CA PRO A 183 6.30 37.03 -3.41
C PRO A 183 5.80 36.96 -1.96
N LEU A 184 5.27 38.07 -1.41
CA LEU A 184 4.71 38.10 -0.06
C LEU A 184 3.46 37.22 0.07
N LEU A 185 2.65 37.14 -0.98
CA LEU A 185 1.49 36.26 -1.00
C LEU A 185 1.93 34.80 -1.12
N ALA A 186 2.90 34.52 -1.98
CA ALA A 186 3.45 33.16 -2.12
C ALA A 186 4.03 32.65 -0.80
N GLU A 187 4.80 33.46 -0.08
CA GLU A 187 5.41 33.08 1.21
C GLU A 187 4.35 32.77 2.27
N ARG A 188 3.26 33.55 2.35
CA ARG A 188 2.16 33.33 3.31
C ARG A 188 1.46 31.97 3.16
N PHE A 189 1.50 31.36 1.98
CA PHE A 189 0.85 30.09 1.68
C PHE A 189 1.85 28.95 1.44
N GLN A 190 3.15 29.19 1.62
CA GLN A 190 4.14 28.12 1.54
C GLN A 190 4.07 27.23 2.78
N VAL A 191 4.00 25.92 2.54
CA VAL A 191 4.12 24.91 3.58
C VAL A 191 5.39 24.12 3.30
N SER A 192 6.25 24.00 4.31
CA SER A 192 7.42 23.13 4.22
C SER A 192 6.97 21.68 4.26
N VAL A 193 7.23 20.94 3.18
CA VAL A 193 7.05 19.49 3.15
C VAL A 193 8.43 18.86 3.34
N PRO A 194 8.61 18.00 4.35
CA PRO A 194 9.86 17.27 4.53
C PRO A 194 10.23 16.49 3.26
N GLY A 195 11.48 16.61 2.83
CA GLY A 195 12.00 15.79 1.73
C GLY A 195 12.12 14.32 2.11
N SER A 196 12.15 13.44 1.11
CA SER A 196 12.42 12.02 1.29
C SER A 196 13.75 11.61 0.65
N ARG A 197 14.40 10.59 1.21
CA ARG A 197 15.59 9.99 0.58
C ARG A 197 15.16 9.17 -0.64
N ARG A 198 15.88 9.33 -1.74
CA ARG A 198 15.61 8.62 -2.99
C ARG A 198 16.66 7.55 -3.23
N PHE A 199 16.19 6.34 -3.53
CA PHE A 199 17.06 5.25 -3.96
C PHE A 199 17.29 5.32 -5.47
N VAL A 200 18.52 5.57 -5.89
CA VAL A 200 18.90 5.72 -7.30
C VAL A 200 20.12 4.85 -7.57
N LEU A 201 20.03 3.95 -8.54
CA LEU A 201 21.24 3.32 -9.10
C LEU A 201 21.87 4.32 -10.06
N LYS A 202 23.16 4.57 -9.88
CA LYS A 202 24.00 5.29 -10.83
C LYS A 202 24.79 4.25 -11.62
N ASP A 203 24.91 4.48 -12.92
CA ASP A 203 25.74 3.66 -13.81
C ASP A 203 27.23 3.95 -13.63
#